data_AF-A0A957VVT1-F1
#
_entry.id   AF-A0A957VVT1-F1
#
_cell.length_a   1.000
_cell.length_b   1.000
_cell.length_c   1.000
_cell.angle_alpha   90.00
_cell.angle_beta   90.00
_cell.angle_gamma   90.00
#
_symmetry.space_group_name_H-M   'P 1'
#
loop_
_entity.id
_entity.type
_entity.pdbx_description
1 polymer ?
#
loop_
_entity_poly.entity_id
_entity_poly.type
_entity_poly.pdbx_seq_one_letter_code
_entity_poly.pdbx_strand_id
1 'polypeptide(L)'
;MTTLNLPHLNQWIGVTEETTDDITLPPVVRMAATLDKPQAYQIGDELPPAWHWLYFLPTTPMSETGPDGHAKRGGFIPPVPLPRRMWAAGKFDFVEPLRIGQPAH
;
A
#
# COMPACT_ATOMS: atom_id res chain seq x y z
N MET A 1 5.73 -10.75 -30.32
CA MET A 1 4.94 -10.67 -29.08
C MET A 1 5.37 -11.81 -28.19
N THR A 2 5.92 -11.52 -27.01
CA THR A 2 6.30 -12.58 -26.05
C THR A 2 5.00 -13.23 -25.55
N THR A 3 4.87 -14.53 -25.73
CA THR A 3 3.72 -15.30 -25.24
C THR A 3 3.74 -15.32 -23.71
N LEU A 4 2.63 -14.97 -23.08
CA LEU A 4 2.47 -15.02 -21.61
C LEU A 4 2.46 -16.48 -21.14
N ASN A 5 3.38 -16.84 -20.25
CA ASN A 5 3.41 -18.14 -19.61
C ASN A 5 2.50 -18.14 -18.38
N LEU A 6 1.20 -18.43 -18.58
CA LEU A 6 0.20 -18.44 -17.51
C LEU A 6 0.54 -19.44 -16.36
N PRO A 7 0.99 -20.68 -16.64
CA PRO A 7 1.40 -21.60 -15.56
C PRO A 7 2.47 -21.03 -14.63
N HIS A 8 3.44 -20.28 -15.17
CA HIS A 8 4.44 -19.62 -14.34
C HIS A 8 3.82 -18.50 -13.50
N LEU A 9 3.01 -17.62 -14.11
CA LEU A 9 2.40 -16.48 -13.41
C LEU A 9 1.42 -16.90 -12.31
N ASN A 10 0.75 -18.04 -12.47
CA ASN A 10 -0.18 -18.58 -11.46
C ASN A 10 0.51 -18.94 -10.13
N GLN A 11 1.85 -19.03 -10.08
CA GLN A 11 2.60 -19.26 -8.85
C GLN A 11 2.47 -18.11 -7.84
N TRP A 12 2.04 -16.92 -8.29
CA TRP A 12 1.78 -15.77 -7.43
C TRP A 12 0.38 -15.74 -6.81
N ILE A 13 -0.49 -16.69 -7.16
CA ILE A 13 -1.82 -16.79 -6.54
C ILE A 13 -1.68 -17.26 -5.11
N GLY A 14 -2.29 -16.52 -4.17
CA GLY A 14 -2.24 -16.85 -2.74
C GLY A 14 -0.95 -16.43 -2.04
N VAL A 15 -0.03 -15.76 -2.73
CA VAL A 15 1.13 -15.13 -2.09
C VAL A 15 0.64 -13.95 -1.26
N THR A 16 1.08 -13.90 0.01
CA THR A 16 0.79 -12.83 0.95
C THR A 16 2.08 -12.12 1.36
N GLU A 17 1.96 -10.84 1.68
CA GLU A 17 3.01 -10.04 2.31
C GLU A 17 2.37 -9.36 3.52
N GLU A 18 3.09 -9.38 4.63
CA GLU A 18 2.66 -8.84 5.92
C GLU A 18 3.73 -7.85 6.39
N THR A 19 3.29 -6.77 7.01
CA THR A 19 4.17 -5.72 7.53
C THR A 19 3.56 -5.16 8.80
N THR A 20 4.39 -4.58 9.64
CA THR A 20 3.94 -3.86 10.84
C THR A 20 4.53 -2.48 10.80
N ASP A 21 3.72 -1.47 11.12
CA ASP A 21 4.18 -0.09 11.27
C ASP A 21 3.38 0.61 12.37
N ASP A 22 3.97 1.69 12.90
CA ASP A 22 3.30 2.57 13.85
C ASP A 22 2.43 3.57 13.08
N ILE A 23 1.16 3.69 13.47
CA ILE A 23 0.22 4.68 12.92
C ILE A 23 0.57 6.08 13.47
N THR A 24 1.75 6.59 13.15
CA THR A 24 2.26 7.87 13.65
C THR A 24 1.37 9.04 13.23
N LEU A 25 1.34 10.10 14.03
CA LEU A 25 0.50 11.28 13.77
C LEU A 25 0.86 12.08 12.48
N PRO A 26 2.14 12.26 12.08
CA PRO A 26 2.48 13.18 11.00
C PRO A 26 1.82 12.88 9.63
N PRO A 27 1.72 11.62 9.14
CA PRO A 27 1.00 11.32 7.91
C PRO A 27 -0.48 11.72 7.96
N VAL A 28 -1.15 11.54 9.10
CA VAL A 28 -2.55 11.97 9.31
C VAL A 28 -2.68 13.48 9.16
N VAL A 29 -1.82 14.25 9.84
CA VAL A 29 -1.86 15.72 9.78
C VAL A 29 -1.63 16.22 8.34
N ARG A 30 -0.69 15.61 7.62
CA ARG A 30 -0.39 15.95 6.22
C ARG A 30 -1.56 15.61 5.29
N MET A 31 -2.20 14.46 5.46
CA MET A 31 -3.38 14.08 4.68
C MET A 31 -4.58 14.98 5.02
N ALA A 32 -4.78 15.34 6.29
CA ALA A 32 -5.81 16.28 6.70
C ALA A 32 -5.63 17.64 6.01
N ALA A 33 -4.41 18.17 5.99
CA ALA A 33 -4.09 19.40 5.27
C ALA A 33 -4.29 19.27 3.75
N THR A 34 -3.90 18.13 3.16
CA THR A 34 -4.07 17.86 1.72
C THR A 34 -5.54 17.86 1.30
N LEU A 35 -6.41 17.40 2.20
CA LEU A 35 -7.86 17.32 1.97
C LEU A 35 -8.62 18.51 2.57
N ASP A 36 -7.92 19.55 3.01
CA ASP A 36 -8.46 20.76 3.65
C ASP A 36 -9.46 20.44 4.79
N LYS A 37 -9.12 19.45 5.63
CA LYS A 37 -9.94 19.06 6.79
C LYS A 37 -9.69 20.00 7.96
N PRO A 38 -10.75 20.52 8.62
CA PRO A 38 -10.63 21.43 9.76
C PRO A 38 -10.25 20.73 11.08
N GLN A 39 -10.31 19.40 11.13
CA GLN A 39 -10.04 18.61 12.34
C GLN A 39 -8.55 18.56 12.64
N ALA A 40 -8.18 18.89 13.88
CA ALA A 40 -6.85 18.64 14.42
C ALA A 40 -6.81 17.23 15.05
N TYR A 41 -6.15 16.29 14.37
CA TYR A 41 -5.96 14.93 14.87
C TYR A 41 -4.90 14.85 15.96
N GLN A 42 -5.06 13.92 16.89
CA GLN A 42 -4.16 13.67 18.02
C GLN A 42 -3.83 12.19 18.17
N ILE A 43 -2.82 11.88 18.99
CA ILE A 43 -2.52 10.49 19.38
C ILE A 43 -3.71 9.94 20.19
N GLY A 44 -4.13 8.71 19.88
CA GLY A 44 -5.28 8.04 20.49
C GLY A 44 -6.57 8.13 19.68
N ASP A 45 -6.68 9.13 18.80
CA ASP A 45 -7.82 9.26 17.88
C ASP A 45 -7.92 8.06 16.93
N GLU A 46 -9.13 7.80 16.47
CA GLU A 46 -9.38 6.81 15.43
C GLU A 46 -8.86 7.31 14.09
N LEU A 47 -8.14 6.45 13.38
CA LEU A 47 -7.65 6.73 12.05
C LEU A 47 -8.85 6.71 11.06
N PRO A 48 -9.04 7.75 10.24
CA PRO A 48 -10.11 7.75 9.25
C PRO A 48 -9.99 6.55 8.28
N PRO A 49 -11.14 5.99 7.82
CA PRO A 49 -11.13 4.89 6.86
C PRO A 49 -10.27 5.18 5.62
N ALA A 50 -9.59 4.13 5.14
CA ALA A 50 -8.63 4.16 4.03
C ALA A 50 -7.33 4.97 4.25
N TRP A 51 -7.15 5.68 5.37
CA TRP A 51 -5.91 6.42 5.63
C TRP A 51 -4.76 5.53 6.10
N HIS A 52 -5.02 4.25 6.37
CA HIS A 52 -3.98 3.25 6.65
C HIS A 52 -3.00 3.07 5.48
N TRP A 53 -3.40 3.40 4.26
CA TRP A 53 -2.51 3.39 3.09
C TRP A 53 -1.33 4.36 3.18
N LEU A 54 -1.33 5.28 4.15
CA LEU A 54 -0.20 6.18 4.38
C LEU A 54 0.99 5.53 5.08
N TYR A 55 0.80 4.34 5.67
CA TYR A 55 1.78 3.70 6.55
C TYR A 55 2.43 2.48 5.88
N PHE A 56 1.64 1.65 5.21
CA PHE A 56 2.13 0.42 4.59
C PHE A 56 2.64 0.64 3.15
N LEU A 57 3.43 1.69 2.96
CA LEU A 57 3.97 2.05 1.65
C LEU A 57 5.28 1.27 1.39
N PRO A 58 5.42 0.60 0.22
CA PRO A 58 6.65 -0.12 -0.10
C PRO A 58 7.87 0.80 -0.08
N THR A 59 8.83 0.51 0.80
CA THR A 59 10.11 1.24 0.86
C THR A 59 11.13 0.54 -0.05
N THR A 60 11.00 0.76 -1.36
CA THR A 60 11.88 0.12 -2.35
C THR A 60 13.11 0.98 -2.65
N PRO A 61 14.34 0.44 -2.54
CA PRO A 61 15.54 1.15 -2.99
C PRO A 61 15.42 1.56 -4.45
N MET A 62 15.90 2.75 -4.80
CA MET A 62 15.81 3.25 -6.19
C MET A 62 16.44 2.32 -7.22
N SER A 63 17.49 1.56 -6.85
CA SER A 63 18.10 0.55 -7.71
C SER A 63 17.16 -0.62 -8.04
N GLU A 64 16.14 -0.85 -7.20
CA GLU A 64 15.12 -1.89 -7.32
C GLU A 64 13.77 -1.34 -7.80
N THR A 65 13.73 -0.09 -8.24
CA THR A 65 12.56 0.53 -8.86
C THR A 65 12.57 0.28 -10.38
N GLY A 66 11.40 -0.02 -10.94
CA GLY A 66 11.19 -0.16 -12.37
C GLY A 66 11.04 1.19 -13.08
N PRO A 67 10.97 1.20 -14.43
CA PRO A 67 10.85 2.43 -15.22
C PRO A 67 9.55 3.22 -14.96
N ASP A 68 8.56 2.61 -14.32
CA ASP A 68 7.28 3.21 -13.93
C ASP A 68 7.26 3.67 -12.46
N GLY A 69 8.42 3.72 -11.80
CA GLY A 69 8.58 4.30 -10.47
C GLY A 69 8.13 3.43 -9.29
N HIS A 70 7.61 2.22 -9.51
CA HIS A 70 7.41 1.28 -8.39
C HIS A 70 8.38 0.10 -8.44
N ALA A 71 8.40 -0.71 -7.38
CA ALA A 71 9.24 -1.91 -7.29
C ALA A 71 9.20 -2.76 -8.56
N LYS A 72 10.36 -3.31 -8.92
CA LYS A 72 10.51 -4.28 -10.02
C LYS A 72 9.55 -5.45 -9.79
N ARG A 73 9.02 -5.97 -10.90
CA ARG A 73 8.18 -7.19 -10.89
C ARG A 73 9.03 -8.43 -10.66
N GLY A 74 8.41 -9.52 -10.22
CA GLY A 74 9.07 -10.77 -9.85
C GLY A 74 9.25 -10.95 -8.34
N GLY A 75 9.01 -9.91 -7.54
CA GLY A 75 8.80 -10.00 -6.09
C GLY A 75 7.35 -10.35 -5.78
N PHE A 76 6.66 -9.54 -4.97
CA PHE A 76 5.24 -9.75 -4.65
C PHE A 76 4.31 -9.70 -5.88
N ILE A 77 4.61 -8.83 -6.85
CA ILE A 77 3.87 -8.73 -8.11
C ILE A 77 4.54 -9.65 -9.16
N PRO A 78 3.78 -10.50 -9.88
CA PRO A 78 4.34 -11.42 -10.86
C PRO A 78 5.07 -10.69 -12.01
N PRO A 79 6.05 -11.33 -12.67
CA PRO A 79 6.90 -10.75 -13.72
C PRO A 79 6.16 -10.60 -15.06
N VAL A 80 5.00 -9.95 -15.07
CA VAL A 80 4.17 -9.72 -16.25
C VAL A 80 4.86 -8.71 -17.19
N PRO A 81 5.13 -9.07 -18.47
CA PRO A 81 5.90 -8.24 -19.41
C PRO A 81 5.03 -7.18 -20.12
N LEU A 82 4.07 -6.57 -19.41
CA LEU A 82 3.23 -5.50 -19.94
C LEU A 82 3.78 -4.11 -19.56
N PRO A 83 3.61 -3.09 -20.41
CA PRO A 83 4.28 -1.80 -20.23
C PRO A 83 3.73 -0.96 -19.08
N ARG A 84 2.49 -1.21 -18.63
CA ARG A 84 1.83 -0.42 -17.59
C ARG A 84 1.15 -1.35 -16.58
N ARG A 85 1.16 -0.92 -15.33
CA ARG A 85 0.32 -1.47 -14.26
C ARG A 85 -0.71 -0.42 -13.84
N MET A 86 -1.87 -0.87 -13.43
CA MET A 86 -2.94 -0.03 -12.93
C MET A 86 -3.63 -0.79 -11.80
N TRP A 87 -3.96 -0.09 -10.73
CA TRP A 87 -4.85 -0.63 -9.71
C TRP A 87 -6.28 -0.64 -10.28
N ALA A 88 -6.87 -1.83 -10.41
CA ALA A 88 -8.17 -1.98 -11.05
C ALA A 88 -9.32 -1.72 -10.09
N ALA A 89 -9.28 -2.32 -8.89
CA ALA A 89 -10.27 -2.18 -7.85
C ALA A 89 -9.78 -2.82 -6.54
N GLY A 90 -10.47 -2.54 -5.44
CA GLY A 90 -10.32 -3.22 -4.17
C GLY A 90 -11.62 -3.13 -3.36
N LYS A 91 -11.80 -4.06 -2.42
CA LYS A 91 -12.89 -4.06 -1.45
C LYS A 91 -12.28 -4.12 -0.05
N PHE A 92 -12.81 -3.32 0.86
CA PHE A 92 -12.38 -3.26 2.25
C PHE A 92 -13.60 -3.38 3.16
N ASP A 93 -13.48 -4.22 4.18
CA ASP A 93 -14.42 -4.30 5.28
C ASP A 93 -13.68 -3.81 6.54
N PHE A 94 -14.14 -2.71 7.15
CA PHE A 94 -13.52 -2.12 8.34
C PHE A 94 -14.18 -2.69 9.59
N VAL A 95 -13.54 -3.68 10.19
CA VAL A 95 -14.07 -4.38 11.38
C VAL A 95 -13.90 -3.54 12.64
N GLU A 96 -12.72 -2.91 12.79
CA GLU A 96 -12.35 -2.09 13.95
C GLU A 96 -11.51 -0.89 13.48
N PRO A 97 -11.59 0.27 14.15
CA PRO A 97 -10.75 1.42 13.82
C PRO A 97 -9.30 1.18 14.27
N LEU A 98 -8.34 1.50 13.41
CA LEU A 98 -6.96 1.70 13.82
C LEU A 98 -6.86 2.98 14.66
N ARG A 99 -5.86 3.06 15.55
CA ARG A 99 -5.66 4.23 16.42
C ARG A 99 -4.33 4.90 16.16
N ILE A 100 -4.34 6.22 16.11
CA ILE A 100 -3.14 7.03 15.91
C ILE A 100 -2.21 6.85 17.11
N GLY A 101 -0.94 6.56 16.84
CA GLY A 101 0.11 6.30 17.82
C GLY A 101 0.18 4.87 18.32
N GLN A 102 -0.55 3.94 17.70
CA GLN A 102 -0.47 2.51 17.99
C GLN A 102 0.15 1.72 16.81
N PRO A 103 0.84 0.60 17.08
CA PRO A 103 1.27 -0.30 16.03
C PRO A 103 0.06 -0.95 15.34
N ALA A 104 0.17 -1.17 14.04
CA ALA A 104 -0.79 -1.92 13.24
C ALA A 104 -0.03 -2.91 12.34
N HIS A 105 -0.65 -4.07 12.11
CA HIS A 105 -0.14 -5.18 11.32
C HIS A 105 -1.13 -5.49 10.18
#